data_AF-A0A2C5X7X3-F1
#
_entry.id   AF-A0A2C5X7X3-F1
#
_cell.length_a   1.000
_cell.length_b   1.000
_cell.length_c   1.000
_cell.angle_alpha   90.00
_cell.angle_beta   90.00
_cell.angle_gamma   90.00
#
_symmetry.space_group_name_H-M   'P 1'
#
loop_
_entity.id
_entity.type
_entity.pdbx_description
1 polymer ?
#
loop_
_entity_poly.entity_id
_entity_poly.type
_entity_poly.pdbx_seq_one_letter_code
_entity_poly.pdbx_strand_id
1 'polypeptide(L)'
;MDNLDFSDIEAVKAAFAAIQREKDAEKAQSAEKDKLIADKDKLIAAERLRAEEEKAQSADKDKLIAAEKARADAEKARADAEKARADAEEALNVSTSLHAYLYNLYAHCFQTITVLPPKDENATAPSTTSVSRRNCPRKLLHWRDFPVLHEQKFANLTNAFGDKLLLPCISALREDQKTVAEWTHGSEGDSSNFCSAVIEQPTTKIADSWLKIEPKGIEKIKFCTNMRHIKGLIDQIEECHRQEATVEVSRDDDDYNSSSDV
;
A
#
# COMPACT_ATOMS: atom_id res chain seq x y z
N MET A 1 25.69 111.10 -33.66
CA MET A 1 25.27 110.55 -34.96
C MET A 1 26.45 110.74 -35.87
N ASP A 2 27.38 109.78 -35.85
CA ASP A 2 28.56 109.82 -36.69
C ASP A 2 28.23 109.21 -38.05
N ASN A 3 28.70 109.91 -39.08
CA ASN A 3 28.37 109.75 -40.48
C ASN A 3 29.04 108.47 -41.00
N LEU A 4 28.26 107.40 -41.16
CA LEU A 4 28.71 106.19 -41.86
C LEU A 4 28.77 106.51 -43.36
N ASP A 5 30.00 106.59 -43.89
CA ASP A 5 30.27 106.72 -45.32
C ASP A 5 29.92 105.40 -46.04
N PHE A 6 28.92 105.48 -46.94
CA PHE A 6 28.39 104.37 -47.73
C PHE A 6 28.96 104.33 -49.18
N SER A 7 30.12 104.95 -49.45
CA SER A 7 30.68 104.99 -50.82
C SER A 7 31.49 103.76 -51.27
N ASP A 8 31.66 102.71 -50.45
CA ASP A 8 32.37 101.49 -50.85
C ASP A 8 31.45 100.25 -50.90
N ILE A 9 30.62 100.20 -51.95
CA ILE A 9 29.69 99.09 -52.24
C ILE A 9 30.42 97.74 -52.37
N GLU A 10 31.68 97.74 -52.80
CA GLU A 10 32.48 96.52 -52.91
C GLU A 10 32.89 95.98 -51.53
N ALA A 11 33.20 96.85 -50.57
CA ALA A 11 33.44 96.44 -49.17
C ALA A 11 32.20 95.82 -48.52
N VAL A 12 31.00 96.35 -48.78
CA VAL A 12 29.74 95.79 -48.27
C VAL A 12 29.43 94.43 -48.89
N LYS A 13 29.66 94.25 -50.20
CA LYS A 13 29.52 92.93 -50.87
C LYS A 13 30.52 91.91 -50.33
N ALA A 14 31.77 92.31 -50.10
CA ALA A 14 32.80 91.44 -49.54
C ALA A 14 32.45 91.00 -48.10
N ALA A 15 31.95 91.92 -47.27
CA ALA A 15 31.47 91.61 -45.93
C ALA A 15 30.26 90.65 -45.94
N PHE A 16 29.30 90.87 -46.85
CA PHE A 16 28.14 89.98 -46.98
C PHE A 16 28.54 88.57 -47.48
N ALA A 17 29.50 88.49 -48.40
CA ALA A 17 30.06 87.21 -48.85
C ALA A 17 30.84 86.48 -47.76
N ALA A 18 31.53 87.20 -46.87
CA ALA A 18 32.22 86.62 -45.71
C ALA A 18 31.21 86.07 -44.67
N ILE A 19 30.17 86.83 -44.35
CA ILE A 19 29.07 86.39 -43.47
C ILE A 19 28.37 85.15 -44.05
N GLN A 20 28.17 85.11 -45.37
CA GLN A 20 27.55 83.97 -46.02
C GLN A 20 28.43 82.71 -45.94
N ARG A 21 29.75 82.84 -46.14
CA ARG A 21 30.69 81.71 -45.97
C ARG A 21 30.76 81.21 -44.53
N GLU A 22 30.73 82.11 -43.55
CA GLU A 22 30.72 81.73 -42.14
C GLU A 22 29.44 80.98 -41.77
N LYS A 23 28.29 81.45 -42.25
CA LYS A 23 26.99 80.78 -42.08
C LYS A 23 26.94 79.41 -42.77
N ASP A 24 27.53 79.29 -43.96
CA ASP A 24 27.61 78.01 -44.69
C ASP A 24 28.58 77.04 -44.02
N ALA A 25 29.69 77.53 -43.45
CA ALA A 25 30.64 76.74 -42.66
C ALA A 25 30.04 76.27 -41.32
N GLU A 26 29.27 77.11 -40.64
CA GLU A 26 28.55 76.75 -39.42
C GLU A 26 27.46 75.70 -39.71
N LYS A 27 26.75 75.82 -40.84
CA LYS A 27 25.81 74.80 -41.32
C LYS A 27 26.50 73.47 -41.62
N ALA A 28 27.69 73.51 -42.22
CA ALA A 28 28.47 72.31 -42.49
C ALA A 28 28.93 71.62 -41.19
N GLN A 29 29.40 72.39 -40.20
CA GLN A 29 29.78 71.86 -38.89
C GLN A 29 28.58 71.30 -38.11
N SER A 30 27.41 71.95 -38.19
CA SER A 30 26.17 71.43 -37.60
C SER A 30 25.78 70.10 -38.25
N ALA A 31 25.79 70.03 -39.58
CA ALA A 31 25.45 68.81 -40.31
C ALA A 31 26.41 67.65 -40.01
N GLU A 32 27.71 67.94 -39.81
CA GLU A 32 28.70 66.94 -39.41
C GLU A 32 28.49 66.44 -37.98
N LYS A 33 28.18 67.34 -37.03
CA LYS A 33 27.80 66.97 -35.66
C LYS A 33 26.53 66.12 -35.62
N ASP A 34 25.51 66.49 -36.39
CA ASP A 34 24.25 65.74 -36.47
C ASP A 34 24.49 64.34 -37.04
N LYS A 35 25.37 64.20 -38.03
CA LYS A 35 25.80 62.90 -38.55
C LYS A 35 26.49 62.05 -37.49
N LEU A 36 27.38 62.66 -36.71
CA LEU A 36 28.15 61.98 -35.66
C LEU A 36 27.27 61.56 -34.48
N ILE A 37 26.23 62.34 -34.16
CA ILE A 37 25.19 61.98 -33.19
C ILE A 37 24.37 60.80 -33.71
N ALA A 38 23.90 60.85 -34.95
CA ALA A 38 23.12 59.78 -35.56
C ALA A 38 23.89 58.45 -35.62
N ASP A 39 25.19 58.49 -35.91
CA ASP A 39 26.03 57.28 -35.91
C ASP A 39 26.30 56.75 -34.49
N LYS A 40 26.45 57.64 -33.49
CA LYS A 40 26.53 57.22 -32.08
C LYS A 40 25.24 56.58 -31.58
N ASP A 41 24.09 57.16 -31.92
CA ASP A 41 22.79 56.61 -31.53
C ASP A 41 22.56 55.23 -32.16
N LYS A 42 22.99 55.02 -33.42
CA LYS A 42 22.96 53.70 -34.06
C LYS A 42 23.84 52.68 -33.34
N LEU A 43 25.04 53.07 -32.91
CA LEU A 43 25.93 52.17 -32.15
C LEU A 43 25.32 51.79 -30.81
N ILE A 44 24.76 52.76 -30.08
CA ILE A 44 24.10 52.51 -28.79
C ILE A 44 22.88 51.60 -28.96
N ALA A 45 22.07 51.81 -30.01
CA ALA A 45 20.92 50.97 -30.31
C ALA A 45 21.35 49.52 -30.65
N ALA A 46 22.40 49.35 -31.45
CA ALA A 46 22.94 48.03 -31.80
C ALA A 46 23.53 47.30 -30.58
N GLU A 47 24.20 48.01 -29.66
CA GLU A 47 24.74 47.43 -28.43
C GLU A 47 23.63 47.01 -27.46
N ARG A 48 22.59 47.83 -27.30
CA ARG A 48 21.41 47.48 -26.49
C ARG A 48 20.70 46.23 -27.01
N LEU A 49 20.56 46.10 -28.33
CA LEU A 49 19.95 44.93 -28.95
C LEU A 49 20.75 43.65 -28.62
N ARG A 50 22.08 43.70 -28.74
CA ARG A 50 22.94 42.54 -28.39
C ARG A 50 22.85 42.18 -26.91
N ALA A 51 22.82 43.18 -26.02
CA ALA A 51 22.69 42.94 -24.58
C ALA A 51 21.34 42.31 -24.22
N GLU A 52 20.26 42.69 -24.90
CA GLU A 52 18.94 42.07 -24.74
C GLU A 52 18.90 40.64 -25.27
N GLU A 53 19.50 40.37 -26.43
CA GLU A 53 19.62 39.01 -26.97
C GLU A 53 20.43 38.09 -26.06
N GLU A 54 21.55 38.57 -25.53
CA GLU A 54 22.40 37.79 -24.61
C GLU A 54 21.66 37.48 -23.31
N LYS A 55 20.91 38.46 -22.77
CA LYS A 55 20.08 38.27 -21.57
C LYS A 55 18.91 37.30 -21.82
N ALA A 56 18.32 37.32 -23.01
CA ALA A 56 17.30 36.36 -23.40
C ALA A 56 17.87 34.94 -23.49
N GLN A 57 19.05 34.78 -24.10
CA GLN A 57 19.73 33.49 -24.20
C GLN A 57 20.17 32.95 -22.83
N SER A 58 20.64 33.79 -21.91
CA SER A 58 21.00 33.35 -20.57
C SER A 58 19.78 32.88 -19.78
N ALA A 59 18.67 33.63 -19.85
CA ALA A 59 17.42 33.27 -19.20
C ALA A 59 16.82 31.96 -19.74
N ASP A 60 16.97 31.69 -21.04
CA ASP A 60 16.50 30.44 -21.63
C ASP A 60 17.36 29.24 -21.20
N LYS A 61 18.69 29.41 -21.14
CA LYS A 61 19.60 28.40 -20.57
C LYS A 61 19.28 28.10 -19.11
N ASP A 62 19.04 29.12 -18.29
CA ASP A 62 18.69 28.94 -16.88
C ASP A 62 17.36 28.18 -16.74
N LYS A 63 16.37 28.46 -17.60
CA LYS A 63 15.11 27.70 -17.64
C LYS A 63 15.31 26.25 -18.01
N LEU A 64 16.17 25.95 -19.00
CA LEU A 64 16.47 24.57 -19.40
C LEU A 64 17.16 23.81 -18.26
N ILE A 65 18.15 24.42 -17.61
CA ILE A 65 18.86 23.82 -16.46
C ILE A 65 17.87 23.57 -15.31
N ALA A 66 17.01 24.53 -15.00
CA ALA A 66 15.99 24.37 -13.95
C ALA A 66 14.98 23.26 -14.28
N ALA A 67 14.54 23.17 -15.54
CA ALA A 67 13.62 22.14 -16.00
C ALA A 67 14.26 20.74 -15.96
N GLU A 68 15.53 20.61 -16.36
CA GLU A 68 16.27 19.35 -16.30
C GLU A 68 16.48 18.90 -14.85
N LYS A 69 16.87 19.82 -13.95
CA LYS A 69 16.99 19.53 -12.53
C LYS A 69 15.66 19.10 -11.91
N ALA A 70 14.57 19.79 -12.23
CA ALA A 70 13.24 19.41 -11.76
C ALA A 70 12.81 18.03 -12.24
N ARG A 71 13.16 17.64 -13.49
CA ARG A 71 12.92 16.28 -13.98
C ARG A 71 13.75 15.26 -13.23
N ALA A 72 15.04 15.52 -13.01
CA ALA A 72 15.92 14.63 -12.25
C ALA A 72 15.44 14.42 -10.81
N ASP A 73 15.01 15.50 -10.13
CA ASP A 73 14.46 15.42 -8.78
C ASP A 73 13.13 14.65 -8.74
N ALA A 74 12.25 14.84 -9.73
CA ALA A 74 10.99 14.10 -9.84
C ALA A 74 11.19 12.62 -10.19
N GLU A 75 12.21 12.28 -10.98
CA GLU A 75 12.61 10.90 -11.27
C GLU A 75 13.12 10.22 -10.00
N LYS A 76 14.02 10.89 -9.27
CA LYS A 76 14.57 10.38 -8.01
C LYS A 76 13.47 10.18 -6.96
N ALA A 77 12.56 11.13 -6.81
CA ALA A 77 11.44 11.00 -5.88
C ALA A 77 10.52 9.80 -6.23
N ARG A 78 10.32 9.53 -7.52
CA ARG A 78 9.56 8.35 -7.97
C ARG A 78 10.30 7.05 -7.67
N ALA A 79 11.60 6.99 -7.93
CA ALA A 79 12.43 5.83 -7.61
C ALA A 79 12.47 5.55 -6.10
N ASP A 80 12.64 6.59 -5.28
CA ASP A 80 12.64 6.47 -3.81
C ASP A 80 11.27 5.99 -3.29
N ALA A 81 10.17 6.49 -3.85
CA ALA A 81 8.81 6.07 -3.49
C ALA A 81 8.49 4.64 -3.95
N GLU A 82 9.02 4.20 -5.09
CA GLU A 82 8.90 2.81 -5.56
C GLU A 82 9.70 1.87 -4.66
N LYS A 83 10.95 2.23 -4.34
CA LYS A 83 11.78 1.46 -3.41
C LYS A 83 11.12 1.34 -2.04
N ALA A 84 10.59 2.45 -1.49
CA ALA A 84 9.89 2.42 -0.21
C ALA A 84 8.65 1.51 -0.24
N ARG A 85 7.93 1.44 -1.37
CA ARG A 85 6.81 0.51 -1.54
C ARG A 85 7.28 -0.94 -1.59
N ALA A 86 8.35 -1.23 -2.33
CA ALA A 86 8.94 -2.57 -2.41
C ALA A 86 9.44 -3.04 -1.04
N ASP A 87 10.18 -2.20 -0.32
CA ASP A 87 10.69 -2.51 1.03
C ASP A 87 9.53 -2.75 2.02
N ALA A 88 8.44 -1.98 1.92
CA ALA A 88 7.25 -2.17 2.76
C ALA A 88 6.50 -3.47 2.44
N GLU A 89 6.40 -3.85 1.17
CA GLU A 89 5.78 -5.11 0.75
C GLU A 89 6.64 -6.31 1.15
N GLU A 90 7.96 -6.21 1.02
CA GLU A 90 8.90 -7.21 1.49
C GLU A 90 8.76 -7.41 3.00
N ALA A 91 8.73 -6.33 3.79
CA ALA A 91 8.53 -6.39 5.24
C ALA A 91 7.20 -7.08 5.64
N LEU A 92 6.13 -6.92 4.85
CA LEU A 92 4.86 -7.60 5.07
C LEU A 92 4.89 -9.10 4.75
N ASN A 93 5.86 -9.53 3.94
CA ASN A 93 6.05 -10.92 3.49
C ASN A 93 7.09 -11.69 4.31
N VAL A 94 7.84 -11.03 5.19
CA VAL A 94 8.73 -11.71 6.13
C VAL A 94 7.89 -12.47 7.17
N SER A 95 8.32 -13.71 7.47
CA SER A 95 7.76 -14.49 8.58
C SER A 95 7.78 -13.70 9.90
N THR A 96 6.84 -13.96 10.79
CA THR A 96 6.67 -13.19 12.02
C THR A 96 7.08 -13.98 13.26
N SER A 97 7.41 -13.25 14.34
CA SER A 97 7.59 -13.83 15.68
C SER A 97 6.24 -14.20 16.28
N LEU A 98 6.23 -15.02 17.34
CA LEU A 98 5.00 -15.42 18.05
C LEU A 98 4.16 -14.21 18.51
N HIS A 99 4.81 -13.22 19.14
CA HIS A 99 4.11 -12.04 19.64
C HIS A 99 3.53 -11.18 18.52
N ALA A 100 4.32 -10.95 17.46
CA ALA A 100 3.84 -10.20 16.30
C ALA A 100 2.67 -10.94 15.63
N TYR A 101 2.76 -12.25 15.47
CA TYR A 101 1.68 -13.06 14.90
C TYR A 101 0.38 -12.98 15.72
N LEU A 102 0.47 -13.17 17.04
CA LEU A 102 -0.69 -13.09 17.93
C LEU A 102 -1.32 -11.69 17.98
N TYR A 103 -0.49 -10.65 18.00
CA TYR A 103 -0.96 -9.27 17.92
C TYR A 103 -1.72 -9.01 16.62
N ASN A 104 -1.16 -9.43 15.48
CA ASN A 104 -1.80 -9.26 14.18
C ASN A 104 -3.09 -10.08 14.07
N LEU A 105 -3.13 -11.29 14.62
CA LEU A 105 -4.35 -12.10 14.69
C LEU A 105 -5.45 -11.36 15.47
N TYR A 106 -5.11 -10.79 16.62
CA TYR A 106 -6.05 -10.02 17.42
C TYR A 106 -6.53 -8.75 16.68
N ALA A 107 -5.60 -7.94 16.18
CA ALA A 107 -5.90 -6.66 15.53
C ALA A 107 -6.68 -6.83 14.22
N HIS A 108 -6.36 -7.85 13.42
CA HIS A 108 -6.95 -8.03 12.11
C HIS A 108 -8.11 -9.01 12.07
N CYS A 109 -8.14 -10.04 12.92
CA CYS A 109 -9.21 -11.04 12.84
C CYS A 109 -10.26 -10.87 13.94
N PHE A 110 -9.85 -10.56 15.18
CA PHE A 110 -10.80 -10.47 16.30
C PHE A 110 -11.46 -9.11 16.43
N GLN A 111 -10.71 -8.01 16.28
CA GLN A 111 -11.28 -6.67 16.42
C GLN A 111 -12.23 -6.27 15.28
N THR A 112 -12.14 -6.93 14.13
CA THR A 112 -12.99 -6.61 12.96
C THR A 112 -14.29 -7.40 12.92
N ILE A 113 -14.54 -8.28 13.91
CA ILE A 113 -15.80 -9.02 13.99
C ILE A 113 -16.93 -8.03 14.27
N THR A 114 -17.86 -7.92 13.32
CA THR A 114 -19.07 -7.14 13.50
C THR A 114 -20.22 -8.09 13.80
N VAL A 115 -20.78 -8.00 15.01
CA VAL A 115 -22.03 -8.69 15.33
C VAL A 115 -23.16 -7.88 14.73
N LEU A 116 -23.81 -8.41 13.70
CA LEU A 116 -24.98 -7.76 13.11
C LEU A 116 -26.11 -7.71 14.14
N PRO A 117 -26.75 -6.54 14.35
CA PRO A 117 -27.94 -6.47 15.18
C PRO A 117 -29.06 -7.34 14.58
N PRO A 118 -29.94 -7.91 15.42
CA PRO A 118 -31.06 -8.72 14.95
C PRO A 118 -31.89 -7.91 13.94
N LYS A 119 -32.19 -8.53 12.79
CA LYS A 119 -32.78 -7.87 11.63
C LYS A 119 -34.24 -7.44 11.82
N ASP A 120 -34.93 -8.03 12.80
CA ASP A 120 -36.32 -7.73 13.16
C ASP A 120 -36.51 -7.75 14.68
N GLU A 121 -37.14 -6.71 15.23
CA GLU A 121 -37.61 -6.68 16.64
C GLU A 121 -38.65 -7.77 16.94
N ASN A 122 -39.23 -8.38 15.89
CA ASN A 122 -40.22 -9.45 15.96
C ASN A 122 -39.68 -10.86 15.63
N ALA A 123 -38.36 -11.04 15.47
CA ALA A 123 -37.76 -12.36 15.26
C ALA A 123 -37.70 -13.19 16.56
N THR A 124 -38.83 -13.32 17.25
CA THR A 124 -39.04 -14.32 18.30
C THR A 124 -40.04 -15.37 17.81
N ALA A 125 -39.80 -15.92 16.62
CA ALA A 125 -40.30 -17.28 16.41
C ALA A 125 -39.55 -18.18 17.42
N PRO A 126 -40.21 -19.10 18.14
CA PRO A 126 -39.57 -20.04 19.05
C PRO A 126 -38.72 -21.03 18.24
N SER A 127 -37.61 -20.53 17.73
CA SER A 127 -36.68 -21.18 16.82
C SER A 127 -35.68 -21.95 17.65
N THR A 128 -35.59 -23.28 17.42
CA THR A 128 -34.49 -24.29 17.64
C THR A 128 -33.45 -24.15 18.77
N THR A 129 -33.22 -22.95 19.29
CA THR A 129 -32.43 -22.54 20.46
C THR A 129 -33.18 -22.64 21.79
N SER A 130 -34.42 -23.17 21.82
CA SER A 130 -35.15 -23.40 23.07
C SER A 130 -34.32 -24.25 24.04
N VAL A 131 -33.78 -23.57 25.06
CA VAL A 131 -32.94 -24.16 26.11
C VAL A 131 -33.76 -25.05 27.05
N SER A 132 -35.09 -24.92 26.99
CA SER A 132 -36.05 -25.53 27.91
C SER A 132 -36.01 -27.05 27.96
N ARG A 133 -35.36 -27.70 26.99
CA ARG A 133 -35.16 -29.16 26.95
C ARG A 133 -33.70 -29.60 26.89
N ARG A 134 -32.74 -28.66 26.87
CA ARG A 134 -31.31 -28.99 26.85
C ARG A 134 -30.76 -28.94 28.27
N ASN A 135 -30.00 -29.96 28.67
CA ASN A 135 -29.25 -29.96 29.92
C ASN A 135 -28.08 -28.96 29.82
N CYS A 136 -28.37 -27.67 29.92
CA CYS A 136 -27.35 -26.65 30.00
C CYS A 136 -26.77 -26.60 31.42
N PRO A 137 -25.44 -26.47 31.57
CA PRO A 137 -24.82 -26.30 32.88
C PRO A 137 -25.47 -25.13 33.63
N ARG A 138 -26.01 -25.41 34.83
CA ARG A 138 -26.65 -24.37 35.67
C ARG A 138 -25.65 -23.42 36.31
N LYS A 139 -24.38 -23.81 36.37
CA LYS A 139 -23.29 -23.04 36.97
C LYS A 139 -22.05 -23.23 36.12
N LEU A 140 -21.48 -22.12 35.65
CA LEU A 140 -20.11 -22.11 35.16
C LEU A 140 -19.19 -22.11 36.39
N LEU A 141 -18.41 -23.18 36.54
CA LEU A 141 -17.43 -23.24 37.62
C LEU A 141 -16.19 -22.45 37.20
N HIS A 142 -15.66 -21.67 38.15
CA HIS A 142 -14.42 -20.95 37.91
C HIS A 142 -13.27 -21.96 37.80
N TRP A 143 -12.54 -21.89 36.70
CA TRP A 143 -11.32 -22.66 36.49
C TRP A 143 -10.16 -22.02 37.26
N ARG A 144 -10.05 -22.35 38.56
CA ARG A 144 -9.21 -21.62 39.54
C ARG A 144 -7.72 -21.56 39.19
N ASP A 145 -7.20 -22.62 38.59
CA ASP A 145 -5.79 -22.76 38.20
C ASP A 145 -5.52 -22.27 36.76
N PHE A 146 -6.56 -21.92 35.99
CA PHE A 146 -6.40 -21.49 34.61
C PHE A 146 -5.44 -20.30 34.44
N PRO A 147 -5.53 -19.20 35.22
CA PRO A 147 -4.61 -18.07 35.02
C PRO A 147 -3.14 -18.46 35.17
N VAL A 148 -2.83 -19.25 36.20
CA VAL A 148 -1.47 -19.71 36.49
C VAL A 148 -0.98 -20.67 35.40
N LEU A 149 -1.81 -21.64 35.02
CA LEU A 149 -1.47 -22.58 33.95
C LEU A 149 -1.31 -21.86 32.61
N HIS A 150 -2.18 -20.90 32.31
CA HIS A 150 -2.14 -20.10 31.08
C HIS A 150 -0.82 -19.32 30.99
N GLU A 151 -0.46 -18.58 32.04
CA GLU A 151 0.80 -17.83 32.11
C GLU A 151 2.01 -18.75 31.95
N GLN A 152 2.05 -19.86 32.68
CA GLN A 152 3.14 -20.83 32.60
C GLN A 152 3.30 -21.42 31.20
N LYS A 153 2.20 -21.84 30.57
CA LYS A 153 2.22 -22.42 29.22
C LYS A 153 2.60 -21.37 28.17
N PHE A 154 2.11 -20.15 28.31
CA PHE A 154 2.45 -19.07 27.40
C PHE A 154 3.91 -18.62 27.53
N ALA A 155 4.45 -18.60 28.74
CA ALA A 155 5.88 -18.36 28.98
C ALA A 155 6.75 -19.44 28.35
N ASN A 156 6.39 -20.72 28.52
CA ASN A 156 7.10 -21.83 27.87
C ASN A 156 7.07 -21.72 26.34
N LEU A 157 5.90 -21.41 25.77
CA LEU A 157 5.75 -21.23 24.33
C LEU A 157 6.59 -20.04 23.83
N THR A 158 6.51 -18.90 24.52
CA THR A 158 7.31 -17.71 24.26
C THR A 158 8.80 -18.02 24.27
N ASN A 159 9.28 -18.73 25.29
CA ASN A 159 10.68 -19.09 25.42
C ASN A 159 11.14 -20.06 24.30
N ALA A 160 10.30 -21.01 23.91
CA ALA A 160 10.62 -21.95 22.84
C ALA A 160 10.75 -21.25 21.47
N PHE A 161 9.86 -20.30 21.18
CA PHE A 161 9.93 -19.49 19.95
C PHE A 161 11.08 -18.47 19.99
N GLY A 162 11.32 -17.83 21.13
CA GLY A 162 12.29 -16.72 21.23
C GLY A 162 12.01 -15.65 20.17
N ASP A 163 13.08 -15.19 19.51
CA ASP A 163 13.00 -14.21 18.42
C ASP A 163 12.87 -14.86 17.02
N LYS A 164 12.57 -16.17 16.95
CA LYS A 164 12.50 -16.89 15.68
C LYS A 164 11.28 -16.44 14.87
N LEU A 165 11.52 -16.12 13.61
CA LEU A 165 10.51 -15.72 12.63
C LEU A 165 9.98 -16.94 11.89
N LEU A 166 9.14 -17.74 12.55
CA LEU A 166 8.67 -19.03 12.01
C LEU A 166 7.21 -19.01 11.57
N LEU A 167 6.46 -18.00 11.99
CA LEU A 167 5.03 -17.93 11.74
C LEU A 167 4.75 -17.18 10.43
N PRO A 168 3.56 -17.40 9.84
CA PRO A 168 3.18 -16.72 8.61
C PRO A 168 3.34 -15.19 8.71
N CYS A 169 3.63 -14.61 7.57
CA CYS A 169 3.72 -13.18 7.39
C CYS A 169 2.34 -12.49 7.54
N ILE A 170 2.35 -11.16 7.66
CA ILE A 170 1.13 -10.37 7.89
C ILE A 170 0.23 -10.39 6.65
N SER A 171 0.81 -10.44 5.44
CA SER A 171 0.04 -10.55 4.19
C SER A 171 -0.83 -11.81 4.18
N ALA A 172 -0.29 -12.96 4.57
CA ALA A 172 -1.05 -14.21 4.68
C ALA A 172 -2.22 -14.11 5.68
N LEU A 173 -2.02 -13.44 6.83
CA LEU A 173 -3.10 -13.19 7.79
C LEU A 173 -4.19 -12.25 7.23
N ARG A 174 -3.81 -11.25 6.43
CA ARG A 174 -4.76 -10.32 5.81
C ARG A 174 -5.60 -10.98 4.73
N GLU A 175 -5.04 -11.95 4.02
CA GLU A 175 -5.80 -12.78 3.09
C GLU A 175 -6.85 -13.62 3.84
N ASP A 176 -6.44 -14.31 4.91
CA ASP A 176 -7.34 -15.05 5.79
C ASP A 176 -8.45 -14.12 6.35
N GLN A 177 -8.10 -12.90 6.75
CA GLN A 177 -9.05 -11.90 7.23
C GLN A 177 -10.09 -11.50 6.17
N LYS A 178 -9.67 -11.23 4.92
CA LYS A 178 -10.60 -10.82 3.86
C LYS A 178 -11.69 -11.87 3.67
N THR A 179 -11.32 -13.15 3.69
CA THR A 179 -12.28 -14.25 3.61
C THR A 179 -13.25 -14.24 4.78
N VAL A 180 -12.78 -13.98 6.00
CA VAL A 180 -13.63 -13.95 7.20
C VAL A 180 -14.53 -12.72 7.24
N ALA A 181 -14.07 -11.57 6.76
CA ALA A 181 -14.83 -10.32 6.77
C ALA A 181 -16.09 -10.35 5.89
N GLU A 182 -16.12 -11.21 4.87
CA GLU A 182 -17.28 -11.43 4.01
C GLU A 182 -18.35 -12.32 4.68
N TRP A 183 -18.04 -12.95 5.82
CA TRP A 183 -18.97 -13.87 6.46
C TRP A 183 -20.04 -13.14 7.26
N THR A 184 -21.28 -13.54 7.02
CA THR A 184 -22.42 -13.09 7.83
C THR A 184 -22.59 -14.07 8.99
N HIS A 185 -22.47 -13.59 10.24
CA HIS A 185 -22.63 -14.43 11.43
C HIS A 185 -24.11 -14.64 11.79
N GLY A 186 -24.83 -15.40 10.95
CA GLY A 186 -26.28 -15.63 11.11
C GLY A 186 -26.63 -16.98 11.75
N SER A 187 -25.71 -17.94 11.75
CA SER A 187 -25.97 -19.32 12.18
C SER A 187 -24.84 -19.93 13.02
N GLU A 188 -25.13 -21.07 13.66
CA GLU A 188 -24.12 -21.89 14.35
C GLU A 188 -23.04 -22.39 13.37
N GLY A 189 -23.43 -22.68 12.12
CA GLY A 189 -22.49 -23.03 11.05
C GLY A 189 -21.49 -21.91 10.77
N ASP A 190 -21.97 -20.67 10.68
CA ASP A 190 -21.11 -19.50 10.45
C ASP A 190 -20.16 -19.26 11.62
N SER A 191 -20.63 -19.47 12.84
CA SER A 191 -19.82 -19.38 14.06
C SER A 191 -18.73 -20.47 14.09
N SER A 192 -19.07 -21.70 13.67
CA SER A 192 -18.10 -22.80 13.56
C SER A 192 -17.03 -22.52 12.49
N ASN A 193 -17.43 -21.98 11.34
CA ASN A 193 -16.50 -21.58 10.30
C ASN A 193 -15.56 -20.47 10.78
N PHE A 194 -16.12 -19.46 11.45
CA PHE A 194 -15.37 -18.38 12.09
C PHE A 194 -14.30 -18.92 13.05
N CYS A 195 -14.71 -19.74 14.03
CA CYS A 195 -13.79 -20.35 14.99
C CYS A 195 -12.69 -21.15 14.29
N SER A 196 -13.04 -21.86 13.21
CA SER A 196 -12.05 -22.63 12.47
C SER A 196 -11.01 -21.76 11.78
N ALA A 197 -11.43 -20.70 11.11
CA ALA A 197 -10.53 -19.80 10.39
C ALA A 197 -9.68 -18.93 11.33
N VAL A 198 -10.27 -18.40 12.40
CA VAL A 198 -9.61 -17.38 13.25
C VAL A 198 -8.96 -17.98 14.50
N ILE A 199 -9.36 -19.18 14.93
CA ILE A 199 -8.81 -19.83 16.13
C ILE A 199 -8.05 -21.09 15.74
N GLU A 200 -8.73 -22.06 15.13
CA GLU A 200 -8.16 -23.40 14.93
C GLU A 200 -6.99 -23.41 13.96
N GLN A 201 -7.14 -22.75 12.80
CA GLN A 201 -6.09 -22.69 11.79
C GLN A 201 -4.84 -21.94 12.30
N PRO A 202 -4.95 -20.73 12.88
CA PRO A 202 -3.82 -20.05 13.51
C PRO A 202 -3.15 -20.87 14.61
N THR A 203 -3.94 -21.53 15.47
CA THR A 203 -3.39 -22.40 16.52
C THR A 203 -2.66 -23.61 15.93
N THR A 204 -3.18 -24.18 14.84
CA THR A 204 -2.51 -25.25 14.08
C THR A 204 -1.16 -24.77 13.54
N LYS A 205 -1.12 -23.58 12.92
CA LYS A 205 0.12 -22.98 12.38
C LYS A 205 1.16 -22.75 13.49
N ILE A 206 0.73 -22.32 14.68
CA ILE A 206 1.60 -22.17 15.87
C ILE A 206 2.10 -23.54 16.34
N ALA A 207 1.22 -24.53 16.47
CA ALA A 207 1.58 -25.86 16.93
C ALA A 207 2.55 -26.57 15.98
N ASP A 208 2.30 -26.51 14.67
CA ASP A 208 3.20 -27.06 13.65
C ASP A 208 4.56 -26.37 13.67
N SER A 209 4.59 -25.05 13.90
CA SER A 209 5.85 -24.30 14.03
C SER A 209 6.59 -24.66 15.33
N TRP A 210 5.87 -24.89 16.42
CA TRP A 210 6.46 -25.35 17.68
C TRP A 210 7.03 -26.77 17.58
N LEU A 211 6.35 -27.69 16.88
CA LEU A 211 6.84 -29.06 16.65
C LEU A 211 8.13 -29.09 15.84
N LYS A 212 8.35 -28.11 14.94
CA LYS A 212 9.64 -27.94 14.23
C LYS A 212 10.77 -27.52 15.17
N ILE A 213 10.46 -26.85 16.28
CA ILE A 213 11.43 -26.43 17.30
C ILE A 213 11.68 -27.57 18.29
N GLU A 214 10.62 -28.21 18.78
CA GLU A 214 10.66 -29.30 19.75
C GLU A 214 10.02 -30.57 19.17
N PRO A 215 10.76 -31.36 18.38
CA PRO A 215 10.24 -32.60 17.82
C PRO A 215 10.01 -33.63 18.94
N LYS A 216 8.75 -34.06 19.11
CA LYS A 216 8.32 -35.03 20.14
C LYS A 216 7.80 -36.35 19.55
N GLY A 217 8.17 -36.67 18.30
CA GLY A 217 7.60 -37.79 17.57
C GLY A 217 6.13 -37.58 17.15
N ILE A 218 5.65 -36.34 17.23
CA ILE A 218 4.34 -35.92 16.72
C ILE A 218 4.58 -35.21 15.41
N GLU A 219 4.02 -35.73 14.31
CA GLU A 219 4.22 -35.16 12.98
C GLU A 219 3.33 -33.94 12.72
N LYS A 220 2.10 -33.97 13.21
CA LYS A 220 1.11 -32.92 12.95
C LYS A 220 0.06 -32.85 14.04
N ILE A 221 -0.32 -31.64 14.43
CA ILE A 221 -1.46 -31.40 15.32
C ILE A 221 -2.59 -30.79 14.49
N LYS A 222 -3.81 -31.32 14.62
CA LYS A 222 -4.99 -30.77 13.97
C LYS A 222 -6.00 -30.34 15.02
N PHE A 223 -6.35 -29.07 15.01
CA PHE A 223 -7.46 -28.54 15.79
C PHE A 223 -8.74 -28.63 14.96
N CYS A 224 -9.84 -29.12 15.54
CA CYS A 224 -11.14 -29.17 14.88
C CYS A 224 -12.28 -29.02 15.88
N THR A 225 -13.34 -28.33 15.48
CA THR A 225 -14.53 -28.14 16.32
C THR A 225 -15.14 -29.48 16.65
N ASN A 226 -15.70 -29.58 17.85
CA ASN A 226 -16.32 -30.80 18.34
C ASN A 226 -17.38 -31.33 17.36
N MET A 227 -18.14 -30.44 16.70
CA MET A 227 -19.09 -30.83 15.65
C MET A 227 -18.45 -31.52 14.45
N ARG A 228 -17.33 -31.01 13.91
CA ARG A 228 -16.65 -31.66 12.78
C ARG A 228 -16.05 -32.99 13.18
N HIS A 229 -15.50 -33.08 14.38
CA HIS A 229 -14.96 -34.33 14.90
C HIS A 229 -16.06 -35.37 15.09
N ILE A 230 -17.15 -35.00 15.76
CA ILE A 230 -18.32 -35.88 15.96
C ILE A 230 -18.90 -36.31 14.62
N LYS A 231 -19.07 -35.40 13.66
CA LYS A 231 -19.54 -35.74 12.31
C LYS A 231 -18.60 -36.74 11.63
N GLY A 232 -17.29 -36.50 11.68
CA GLY A 232 -16.30 -37.42 11.11
C GLY A 232 -16.33 -38.82 11.74
N LEU A 233 -16.57 -38.90 13.06
CA LEU A 233 -16.75 -40.19 13.74
C LEU A 233 -18.05 -40.88 13.29
N ILE A 234 -19.14 -40.14 13.15
CA ILE A 234 -20.41 -40.68 12.64
C ILE A 234 -20.22 -41.23 11.21
N ASP A 235 -19.62 -40.44 10.32
CA ASP A 235 -19.36 -40.84 8.93
C ASP A 235 -18.47 -42.11 8.86
N GLN A 236 -17.49 -42.24 9.76
CA GLN A 236 -16.64 -43.45 9.88
C GLN A 236 -17.43 -44.66 10.36
N ILE A 237 -18.30 -44.50 11.36
CA ILE A 237 -19.14 -45.59 11.88
C ILE A 237 -20.10 -46.08 10.78
N GLU A 238 -20.72 -45.16 10.04
CA GLU A 238 -21.60 -45.50 8.91
C GLU A 238 -20.85 -46.25 7.79
N GLU A 239 -19.61 -45.85 7.49
CA GLU A 239 -18.77 -46.54 6.51
C GLU A 239 -18.39 -47.95 6.96
N CYS A 240 -18.02 -48.15 8.23
CA CYS A 240 -17.75 -49.48 8.78
C CYS A 240 -18.98 -50.40 8.66
N HIS A 241 -20.17 -49.91 9.00
CA HIS A 241 -21.40 -50.70 8.85
C HIS A 241 -21.71 -51.07 7.40
N ARG A 242 -21.41 -50.19 6.42
CA ARG A 242 -21.56 -50.52 4.99
C ARG A 242 -20.60 -51.62 4.54
N GLN A 243 -19.37 -51.61 5.04
CA GLN A 243 -18.35 -52.61 4.72
C GLN A 243 -18.68 -53.98 5.35
N GLU A 244 -19.20 -53.99 6.58
CA GLU A 244 -19.68 -55.23 7.21
C GLU A 244 -20.87 -55.84 6.45
N ALA A 245 -21.83 -55.02 6.02
CA ALA A 245 -22.99 -55.48 5.25
C ALA A 245 -22.63 -56.04 3.86
N THR A 246 -21.53 -55.59 3.25
CA THR A 246 -21.07 -56.12 1.95
C THR A 246 -20.29 -57.43 2.07
N VAL A 247 -19.63 -57.66 3.21
CA VAL A 247 -18.94 -58.94 3.50
C VAL A 247 -19.93 -60.07 3.81
N GLU A 248 -21.09 -59.77 4.38
CA GLU A 248 -22.14 -60.78 4.60
C GLU A 248 -22.82 -61.20 3.29
N VAL A 249 -23.09 -60.27 2.37
CA VAL A 249 -23.73 -60.58 1.08
C VAL A 249 -22.84 -61.45 0.17
N SER A 250 -21.51 -61.34 0.25
CA SER A 250 -20.60 -62.19 -0.55
C SER A 250 -20.39 -63.60 0.01
N ARG A 251 -20.81 -63.90 1.25
CA ARG A 251 -20.69 -65.25 1.82
C ARG A 251 -21.81 -66.20 1.42
N ASP A 252 -22.98 -65.67 1.05
CA ASP A 252 -24.15 -66.49 0.76
C ASP A 252 -24.19 -66.98 -0.71
N ASP A 253 -23.37 -66.41 -1.60
CA ASP A 253 -23.36 -66.79 -3.03
C ASP A 253 -22.38 -67.92 -3.39
N ASP A 254 -21.39 -68.23 -2.52
CA ASP A 254 -20.36 -69.24 -2.82
C ASP A 254 -20.76 -70.68 -2.40
N ASP A 255 -21.80 -70.86 -1.57
CA ASP A 255 -22.19 -72.18 -1.05
C ASP A 255 -23.21 -72.94 -1.92
N TYR A 256 -23.73 -72.33 -2.99
CA TYR A 256 -24.81 -72.96 -3.79
C TYR A 256 -24.36 -73.75 -5.02
N ASN A 257 -23.05 -73.82 -5.34
CA ASN A 257 -22.59 -74.41 -6.62
C ASN A 257 -21.84 -75.77 -6.52
N SER A 258 -21.93 -76.48 -5.39
CA SER A 258 -21.22 -77.77 -5.20
C SER A 258 -22.11 -79.02 -5.15
N SER A 259 -23.27 -79.04 -5.81
CA SER A 259 -24.12 -80.24 -5.82
C SER A 259 -24.81 -80.51 -7.15
N SER A 260 -24.04 -80.88 -8.17
CA SER A 260 -24.54 -81.63 -9.33
C SER A 260 -23.39 -82.38 -9.98
N ASP A 261 -23.13 -83.61 -9.53
CA ASP A 261 -22.55 -84.68 -10.35
C ASP A 261 -22.63 -86.01 -9.56
N VAL A 262 -23.75 -86.72 -9.71
CA VAL A 262 -23.87 -88.18 -9.57
C VAL A 262 -24.93 -88.68 -10.55
#